data_AF-A0A354GWN8-F1
#
_entry.id   AF-A0A354GWN8-F1
#
_cell.length_a   1.000
_cell.length_b   1.000
_cell.length_c   1.000
_cell.angle_alpha   90.00
_cell.angle_beta   90.00
_cell.angle_gamma   90.00
#
_symmetry.space_group_name_H-M   'P 1'
#
loop_
_entity.id
_entity.type
_entity.pdbx_description
1 polymer ?
#
loop_
_entity_poly.entity_id
_entity_poly.type
_entity_poly.pdbx_seq_one_letter_code
_entity_poly.pdbx_strand_id
1 'polypeptide(L)'
;MYRRFGWLAGFLLLGPLTAKGDAPKPSDKADKIIEEIWEAAQLEGVKIGSVHTTVRDVGGDEKRLRATVALELTFKRHNATMQLRMERGDEETADGEVVGVFMRQYQDQAQKVALSGVLEDGRMHVQIDGGRIDRRLRWSDEIVGVHRLEHLFQDRKPGPGSRFAFPSYQPTLNAVVPVQVAVKDAETVPLAGGRKSLMRVELRPDKIEAQGVPVQLPTEVWWLDGDFIPVRRQIELEGLGLVILTRTTRELATAGGSGRLPDLNQKNLIPLNRIIPRPYATRGAVYRVTLRDDPEPETAFARDGHQDVITGKDGVLELHVHPIRPGVAKNAASVAAEYLESCHFIDSDEARVKELARKAVGAEKDPWKIALRIERWVKQNMRPDDGAALGPASQVARDLRGDCRGYALLTAALCRAEGVPARTAIGLIYVEKAAKPYFGFHMWTEVSIDGHWIGLDGTLGRGGVGAEHLKVADNSWHNMESLTPLLPVNRILGKTTIEIVSVEAGE
;
A
#
# COMPACT_ATOMS: atom_id res chain seq x y z
N MET A 1 -32.00 12.41 -8.96
CA MET A 1 -31.70 12.54 -7.51
C MET A 1 -30.72 11.42 -7.13
N TYR A 2 -29.45 11.53 -7.54
CA TYR A 2 -28.43 10.51 -7.27
C TYR A 2 -27.69 10.86 -5.98
N ARG A 3 -27.92 10.08 -4.92
CA ARG A 3 -27.17 10.18 -3.68
C ARG A 3 -25.71 9.82 -3.95
N ARG A 4 -24.82 10.69 -3.48
CA ARG A 4 -23.35 10.65 -3.58
C ARG A 4 -22.84 9.26 -3.21
N PHE A 5 -22.31 8.52 -4.18
CA PHE A 5 -21.42 7.40 -3.92
C PHE A 5 -20.03 8.00 -3.61
N GLY A 6 -19.50 7.67 -2.42
CA GLY A 6 -18.11 7.89 -2.08
C GLY A 6 -17.28 6.91 -2.88
N TRP A 7 -16.87 7.32 -4.08
CA TRP A 7 -15.75 6.73 -4.77
C TRP A 7 -14.49 7.26 -4.09
N LEU A 8 -13.38 6.50 -4.12
CA LEU A 8 -11.99 6.96 -4.02
C LEU A 8 -11.18 6.54 -2.77
N ALA A 9 -9.90 6.29 -3.06
CA ALA A 9 -8.74 6.30 -2.16
C ALA A 9 -8.80 5.31 -0.99
N GLY A 10 -8.58 4.03 -1.26
CA GLY A 10 -8.36 3.01 -0.25
C GLY A 10 -6.87 2.88 0.10
N PHE A 11 -6.52 3.07 1.37
CA PHE A 11 -5.18 2.75 1.89
C PHE A 11 -5.19 1.66 2.95
N LEU A 12 -4.14 0.85 2.90
CA LEU A 12 -3.95 -0.46 3.49
C LEU A 12 -4.01 -0.42 5.02
N LEU A 13 -5.11 -0.89 5.58
CA LEU A 13 -5.26 -1.07 7.03
C LEU A 13 -6.00 -2.38 7.26
N LEU A 14 -5.28 -3.36 7.79
CA LEU A 14 -5.79 -4.69 8.08
C LEU A 14 -6.90 -4.65 9.15
N GLY A 15 -7.88 -5.55 9.01
CA GLY A 15 -8.98 -5.76 9.94
C GLY A 15 -8.50 -6.14 11.35
N PRO A 16 -9.33 -5.95 12.39
CA PRO A 16 -8.97 -6.38 13.74
C PRO A 16 -8.93 -7.90 13.80
N LEU A 17 -7.82 -8.46 14.29
CA LEU A 17 -7.75 -9.83 14.79
C LEU A 17 -7.55 -9.77 16.29
N THR A 18 -8.44 -10.44 17.02
CA THR A 18 -8.25 -10.70 18.45
C THR A 18 -7.24 -11.83 18.59
N ALA A 19 -5.95 -11.50 18.64
CA ALA A 19 -4.91 -12.44 19.03
C ALA A 19 -4.33 -12.01 20.38
N LYS A 20 -4.54 -12.85 21.41
CA LYS A 20 -3.74 -12.82 22.64
C LYS A 20 -2.43 -13.54 22.34
N GLY A 21 -1.46 -12.81 21.83
CA GLY A 21 -0.06 -13.23 21.87
C GLY A 21 0.61 -12.48 23.01
N ASP A 22 1.07 -13.22 24.03
CA ASP A 22 1.90 -12.64 25.08
C ASP A 22 3.23 -12.23 24.44
N ALA A 23 3.43 -10.92 24.29
CA ALA A 23 4.76 -10.37 24.03
C ALA A 23 5.68 -10.80 25.18
N PRO A 24 6.98 -11.05 24.93
CA PRO A 24 7.93 -11.22 26.02
C PRO A 24 7.84 -10.00 26.94
N LYS A 25 7.53 -10.26 28.22
CA LYS A 25 7.48 -9.22 29.26
C LYS A 25 8.85 -8.53 29.30
N PRO A 26 8.91 -7.18 29.39
CA PRO A 26 10.16 -6.48 29.64
C PRO A 26 10.82 -7.08 30.89
N SER A 27 12.12 -7.39 30.81
CA SER A 27 12.87 -7.86 31.96
C SER A 27 13.01 -6.70 32.96
N ASP A 28 12.81 -6.97 34.25
CA ASP A 28 12.93 -5.96 35.34
C ASP A 28 14.38 -5.52 35.61
N LYS A 29 15.34 -5.82 34.72
CA LYS A 29 16.75 -5.42 34.86
C LYS A 29 17.13 -4.38 33.80
N ALA A 30 17.26 -3.14 34.28
CA ALA A 30 17.90 -1.97 33.67
C ALA A 30 17.45 -1.61 32.25
N ASP A 31 16.15 -1.31 32.06
CA ASP A 31 15.60 -0.68 30.85
C ASP A 31 16.02 0.81 30.74
N LYS A 32 17.32 1.07 30.64
CA LYS A 32 17.89 2.42 30.58
C LYS A 32 17.87 2.90 29.13
N ILE A 33 17.17 4.01 28.88
CA ILE A 33 17.29 4.76 27.62
C ILE A 33 18.70 5.32 27.52
N ILE A 34 19.43 4.93 26.47
CA ILE A 34 20.78 5.43 26.18
C ILE A 34 20.79 6.45 25.05
N GLU A 35 19.78 6.42 24.18
CA GLU A 35 19.59 7.41 23.10
C GLU A 35 18.10 7.67 22.87
N GLU A 36 17.79 8.93 22.58
CA GLU A 36 16.44 9.38 22.25
C GLU A 36 16.50 10.41 21.11
N ILE A 37 15.73 10.18 20.04
CA ILE A 37 15.64 11.04 18.87
C ILE A 37 14.17 11.39 18.61
N TRP A 38 13.87 12.67 18.52
CA TRP A 38 12.54 13.18 18.20
C TRP A 38 12.53 13.88 16.84
N GLU A 39 11.56 13.54 16.01
CA GLU A 39 11.33 14.20 14.73
C GLU A 39 9.87 14.68 14.62
N ALA A 40 9.67 15.92 14.18
CA ALA A 40 8.35 16.41 13.80
C ALA A 40 8.02 15.93 12.37
N ALA A 41 6.85 15.31 12.20
CA ALA A 41 6.37 14.85 10.91
C ALA A 41 5.45 15.87 10.25
N GLN A 42 5.71 16.19 8.98
CA GLN A 42 4.96 17.15 8.19
C GLN A 42 4.49 16.55 6.86
N LEU A 43 3.26 16.86 6.50
CA LEU A 43 2.67 16.56 5.20
C LEU A 43 2.17 17.87 4.59
N GLU A 44 2.65 18.21 3.39
CA GLU A 44 2.37 19.50 2.73
C GLU A 44 2.68 20.73 3.59
N GLY A 45 3.76 20.67 4.36
CA GLY A 45 4.16 21.75 5.28
C GLY A 45 3.30 21.87 6.53
N VAL A 46 2.23 21.06 6.65
CA VAL A 46 1.42 20.98 7.87
C VAL A 46 1.98 19.89 8.77
N LYS A 47 2.22 20.20 10.04
CA LYS A 47 2.61 19.20 11.03
C LYS A 47 1.44 18.26 11.30
N ILE A 48 1.70 16.96 11.12
CA ILE A 48 0.70 15.89 11.27
C ILE A 48 1.04 14.93 12.42
N GLY A 49 2.20 15.05 13.05
CA GLY A 49 2.57 14.19 14.17
C GLY A 49 4.08 14.15 14.43
N SER A 50 4.57 12.99 14.85
CA SER A 50 5.97 12.77 15.20
C SER A 50 6.47 11.36 14.92
N VAL A 51 7.79 11.26 14.79
CA VAL A 51 8.54 10.01 14.91
C VAL A 51 9.42 10.12 16.15
N HIS A 52 9.49 9.03 16.91
CA HIS A 52 10.28 8.94 18.12
C HIS A 52 11.11 7.65 18.08
N THR A 53 12.42 7.79 18.03
CA THR A 53 13.36 6.66 18.10
C THR A 53 13.95 6.60 19.50
N THR A 54 13.89 5.43 20.12
CA THR A 54 14.51 5.16 21.42
C THR A 54 15.43 3.97 21.32
N VAL A 55 16.61 4.06 21.93
CA VAL A 55 17.52 2.93 22.09
C VAL A 55 17.67 2.67 23.58
N ARG A 56 17.36 1.44 23.99
CA ARG A 56 17.46 1.00 25.38
C ARG A 56 18.49 -0.11 25.50
N ASP A 57 19.29 -0.06 26.55
CA ASP A 57 20.00 -1.25 27.02
C ASP A 57 18.94 -2.15 27.67
N VAL A 58 18.76 -3.36 27.17
CA VAL A 58 17.74 -4.30 27.69
C VAL A 58 18.34 -5.39 28.59
N GLY A 59 19.64 -5.30 28.87
CA GLY A 59 20.35 -6.23 29.76
C GLY A 59 20.39 -7.68 29.26
N GLY A 60 21.04 -8.54 30.05
CA GLY A 60 21.28 -9.95 29.73
C GLY A 60 22.67 -10.42 30.19
N ASP A 61 23.02 -11.68 29.93
CA ASP A 61 24.40 -12.18 30.10
C ASP A 61 25.37 -11.50 29.11
N GLU A 62 24.83 -11.01 27.98
CA GLU A 62 25.51 -10.19 26.98
C GLU A 62 24.75 -8.86 26.80
N LYS A 63 25.49 -7.78 26.50
CA LYS A 63 24.90 -6.45 26.28
C LYS A 63 24.06 -6.45 25.01
N ARG A 64 22.78 -6.09 25.14
CA ARG A 64 21.81 -6.00 24.04
C ARG A 64 21.14 -4.64 24.01
N LEU A 65 21.01 -4.10 22.81
CA LEU A 65 20.32 -2.83 22.56
C LEU A 65 19.00 -3.11 21.88
N ARG A 66 17.90 -2.56 22.41
CA ARG A 66 16.62 -2.54 21.71
C ARG A 66 16.37 -1.16 21.15
N ALA A 67 16.34 -1.06 19.83
CA ALA A 67 15.96 0.15 19.12
C ALA A 67 14.47 0.09 18.74
N THR A 68 13.71 1.13 19.06
CA THR A 68 12.29 1.24 18.75
C THR A 68 12.03 2.57 18.04
N VAL A 69 11.43 2.51 16.85
CA VAL A 69 10.90 3.65 16.10
C VAL A 69 9.38 3.66 16.26
N ALA A 70 8.84 4.67 16.93
CA ALA A 70 7.41 4.92 17.11
C ALA A 70 6.96 6.07 16.21
N LEU A 71 5.99 5.80 15.34
CA LEU A 71 5.34 6.73 14.43
C LEU A 71 3.93 7.02 14.95
N GLU A 72 3.61 8.30 15.15
CA GLU A 72 2.25 8.76 15.48
C GLU A 72 1.85 9.90 14.56
N LEU A 73 0.90 9.65 13.65
CA LEU A 73 0.42 10.63 12.67
C LEU A 73 -1.10 10.79 12.75
N THR A 74 -1.56 12.00 12.48
CA THR A 74 -2.98 12.36 12.42
C THR A 74 -3.26 13.12 11.13
N PHE A 75 -4.29 12.71 10.38
CA PHE A 75 -4.68 13.32 9.11
C PHE A 75 -6.18 13.22 8.89
N LYS A 76 -6.70 13.90 7.86
CA LYS A 76 -8.12 13.81 7.50
C LYS A 76 -8.32 12.84 6.33
N ARG A 77 -9.39 12.07 6.41
CA ARG A 77 -9.99 11.34 5.29
C ARG A 77 -11.46 11.74 5.23
N HIS A 78 -11.81 12.56 4.26
CA HIS A 78 -13.12 13.20 4.17
C HIS A 78 -13.36 14.02 5.45
N ASN A 79 -14.47 13.77 6.15
CA ASN A 79 -14.76 14.42 7.42
C ASN A 79 -14.15 13.68 8.63
N ALA A 80 -13.65 12.45 8.44
CA ALA A 80 -13.08 11.65 9.51
C ALA A 80 -11.63 12.05 9.80
N THR A 81 -11.29 12.11 11.09
CA THR A 81 -9.89 12.20 11.53
C THR A 81 -9.36 10.78 11.69
N MET A 82 -8.26 10.49 11.03
CA MET A 82 -7.56 9.21 11.10
C MET A 82 -6.32 9.37 11.98
N GLN A 83 -6.02 8.35 12.77
CA GLN A 83 -4.76 8.23 13.49
C GLN A 83 -4.01 6.99 13.00
N LEU A 84 -2.78 7.18 12.52
CA LEU A 84 -1.86 6.10 12.20
C LEU A 84 -0.83 6.00 13.31
N ARG A 85 -0.78 4.84 13.95
CA ARG A 85 0.20 4.51 14.99
C ARG A 85 0.93 3.24 14.59
N MET A 86 2.25 3.30 14.58
CA MET A 86 3.10 2.15 14.27
C MET A 86 4.34 2.19 15.15
N GLU A 87 4.72 1.04 15.69
CA GLU A 87 5.99 0.82 16.35
C GLU A 87 6.73 -0.26 15.57
N ARG A 88 8.01 -0.04 15.30
CA ARG A 88 8.88 -1.07 14.73
C ARG A 88 10.25 -0.98 15.36
N GLY A 89 11.03 -2.04 15.25
CA GLY A 89 12.38 -2.02 15.78
C GLY A 89 13.05 -3.36 15.71
N ASP A 90 14.20 -3.41 16.38
CA ASP A 90 15.08 -4.55 16.42
C ASP A 90 15.79 -4.65 17.78
N GLU A 91 16.35 -5.84 18.01
CA GLU A 91 17.36 -6.06 19.03
C GLU A 91 18.70 -6.30 18.36
N GLU A 92 19.71 -5.54 18.79
CA GLU A 92 21.09 -5.59 18.31
C GLU A 92 22.02 -6.06 19.43
N THR A 93 23.04 -6.85 19.09
CA THR A 93 24.18 -7.13 19.99
C THR A 93 25.06 -5.89 20.14
N ALA A 94 26.03 -5.93 21.06
CA ALA A 94 27.02 -4.85 21.19
C ALA A 94 27.83 -4.60 19.91
N ASP A 95 28.00 -5.61 19.06
CA ASP A 95 28.72 -5.54 17.78
C ASP A 95 27.81 -5.09 16.62
N GLY A 96 26.52 -4.83 16.91
CA GLY A 96 25.53 -4.33 15.95
C GLY A 96 24.90 -5.41 15.07
N GLU A 97 24.95 -6.68 15.49
CA GLU A 97 24.25 -7.78 14.82
C GLU A 97 22.78 -7.80 15.23
N VAL A 98 21.87 -7.83 14.25
CA VAL A 98 20.42 -7.89 14.53
C VAL A 98 20.01 -9.32 14.88
N VAL A 99 19.56 -9.52 16.13
CA VAL A 99 19.14 -10.83 16.69
C VAL A 99 17.64 -10.95 16.90
N GLY A 100 16.90 -9.84 16.78
CA GLY A 100 15.45 -9.84 16.86
C GLY A 100 14.85 -8.66 16.12
N VAL A 101 13.60 -8.81 15.65
CA VAL A 101 12.85 -7.76 14.95
C VAL A 101 11.41 -7.73 15.44
N PHE A 102 10.77 -6.58 15.39
CA PHE A 102 9.35 -6.48 15.71
C PHE A 102 8.66 -5.35 14.97
N MET A 103 7.34 -5.49 14.80
CA MET A 103 6.46 -4.42 14.35
C MET A 103 5.09 -4.56 15.02
N ARG A 104 4.50 -3.44 15.41
CA ARG A 104 3.12 -3.32 15.87
C ARG A 104 2.47 -2.19 15.13
N GLN A 105 1.30 -2.46 14.56
CA GLN A 105 0.49 -1.42 13.92
C GLN A 105 -0.86 -1.34 14.59
N TYR A 106 -1.31 -0.12 14.84
CA TYR A 106 -2.56 0.17 15.53
C TYR A 106 -3.49 0.98 14.64
N GLN A 107 -4.79 0.75 14.82
CA GLN A 107 -5.84 1.63 14.34
C GLN A 107 -6.71 1.99 15.54
N ASP A 108 -6.77 3.28 15.85
CA ASP A 108 -7.31 3.78 17.12
C ASP A 108 -6.65 3.05 18.30
N GLN A 109 -7.43 2.38 19.17
CA GLN A 109 -6.91 1.60 20.29
C GLN A 109 -6.70 0.11 19.98
N ALA A 110 -7.10 -0.37 18.80
CA ALA A 110 -6.99 -1.78 18.45
C ALA A 110 -5.66 -2.06 17.73
N GLN A 111 -4.88 -3.01 18.25
CA GLN A 111 -3.74 -3.57 17.54
C GLN A 111 -4.23 -4.36 16.32
N LYS A 112 -3.67 -4.08 15.16
CA LYS A 112 -4.07 -4.66 13.87
C LYS A 112 -3.06 -5.64 13.32
N VAL A 113 -1.78 -5.36 13.53
CA VAL A 113 -0.68 -6.22 13.10
C VAL A 113 0.30 -6.36 14.24
N ALA A 114 0.72 -7.60 14.49
CA ALA A 114 1.87 -7.89 15.34
C ALA A 114 2.84 -8.80 14.61
N LEU A 115 4.07 -8.35 14.45
CA LEU A 115 5.20 -9.10 13.92
C LEU A 115 6.25 -9.22 15.01
N SER A 116 6.76 -10.42 15.20
CA SER A 116 7.94 -10.70 16.02
C SER A 116 8.86 -11.64 15.27
N GLY A 117 10.16 -11.39 15.31
CA GLY A 117 11.16 -12.28 14.77
C GLY A 117 12.32 -12.48 15.72
N VAL A 118 12.83 -13.70 15.75
CA VAL A 118 14.01 -14.10 16.53
C VAL A 118 15.00 -14.80 15.60
N LEU A 119 16.29 -14.51 15.75
CA LEU A 119 17.34 -15.20 15.03
C LEU A 119 17.55 -16.60 15.64
N GLU A 120 17.27 -17.64 14.85
CA GLU A 120 17.41 -19.05 15.21
C GLU A 120 18.14 -19.79 14.08
N ASP A 121 19.19 -20.54 14.42
CA ASP A 121 19.97 -21.34 13.45
C ASP A 121 20.44 -20.54 12.20
N GLY A 122 20.83 -19.28 12.40
CA GLY A 122 21.28 -18.38 11.33
C GLY A 122 20.17 -17.91 10.39
N ARG A 123 18.90 -18.07 10.78
CA ARG A 123 17.73 -17.57 10.03
C ARG A 123 16.83 -16.76 10.95
N MET A 124 16.25 -15.69 10.41
CA MET A 124 15.26 -14.90 11.16
C MET A 124 13.92 -15.61 11.07
N HIS A 125 13.47 -16.20 12.18
CA HIS A 125 12.17 -16.83 12.31
C HIS A 125 11.15 -15.77 12.67
N VAL A 126 10.33 -15.37 11.70
CA VAL A 126 9.33 -14.31 11.83
C VAL A 126 7.94 -14.93 11.96
N GLN A 127 7.23 -14.52 13.00
CA GLN A 127 5.82 -14.80 13.23
C GLN A 127 4.99 -13.53 13.12
N ILE A 128 3.84 -13.63 12.45
CA ILE A 128 2.89 -12.50 12.31
C ILE A 128 1.50 -12.95 12.77
N ASP A 129 0.82 -12.07 13.51
CA ASP A 129 -0.54 -12.23 14.03
C ASP A 129 -0.74 -13.53 14.82
N GLY A 130 0.18 -13.84 15.74
CA GLY A 130 0.09 -15.03 16.59
C GLY A 130 0.44 -16.34 15.86
N GLY A 131 1.36 -16.28 14.89
CA GLY A 131 1.81 -17.44 14.12
C GLY A 131 0.91 -17.78 12.93
N ARG A 132 -0.06 -16.91 12.61
CA ARG A 132 -0.84 -17.01 11.35
C ARG A 132 0.08 -17.07 10.14
N ILE A 133 1.12 -16.24 10.17
CA ILE A 133 2.24 -16.30 9.23
C ILE A 133 3.45 -16.76 10.02
N ASP A 134 4.16 -17.76 9.50
CA ASP A 134 5.40 -18.28 10.05
C ASP A 134 6.41 -18.45 8.90
N ARG A 135 7.50 -17.68 8.94
CA ARG A 135 8.53 -17.69 7.90
C ARG A 135 9.93 -17.70 8.48
N ARG A 136 10.83 -18.39 7.79
CA ARG A 136 12.28 -18.33 8.06
C ARG A 136 12.98 -17.61 6.93
N LEU A 137 13.46 -16.41 7.21
CA LEU A 137 14.16 -15.57 6.25
C LEU A 137 15.65 -15.89 6.26
N ARG A 138 16.30 -15.75 5.10
CA ARG A 138 17.76 -15.68 5.04
C ARG A 138 18.21 -14.45 5.82
N TRP A 139 19.23 -14.61 6.65
CA TRP A 139 19.73 -13.57 7.54
C TRP A 139 21.25 -13.51 7.48
N SER A 140 21.81 -12.32 7.71
CA SER A 140 23.25 -12.09 7.81
C SER A 140 23.53 -11.04 8.88
N ASP A 141 24.73 -11.09 9.44
CA ASP A 141 25.32 -10.10 10.35
C ASP A 141 25.54 -8.72 9.69
N GLU A 142 25.59 -8.67 8.36
CA GLU A 142 25.67 -7.42 7.58
C GLU A 142 24.39 -6.56 7.62
N ILE A 143 23.26 -7.12 8.08
CA ILE A 143 21.98 -6.40 8.14
C ILE A 143 22.10 -5.25 9.14
N VAL A 144 21.82 -4.04 8.66
CA VAL A 144 21.91 -2.82 9.47
C VAL A 144 20.59 -2.61 10.22
N GLY A 145 20.64 -2.73 11.55
CA GLY A 145 19.55 -2.42 12.47
C GLY A 145 19.31 -0.92 12.63
N VAL A 146 18.25 -0.55 13.34
CA VAL A 146 17.81 0.85 13.50
C VAL A 146 18.88 1.70 14.17
N HIS A 147 19.49 1.23 15.25
CA HIS A 147 20.49 2.04 15.99
C HIS A 147 21.75 2.23 15.15
N ARG A 148 22.24 1.16 14.52
CA ARG A 148 23.39 1.27 13.61
C ARG A 148 23.12 2.19 12.42
N LEU A 149 21.90 2.21 11.90
CA LEU A 149 21.52 3.10 10.80
C LEU A 149 21.57 4.59 11.19
N GLU A 150 21.19 4.94 12.42
CA GLU A 150 21.25 6.32 12.94
C GLU A 150 22.70 6.85 13.00
N HIS A 151 23.68 5.98 13.25
CA HIS A 151 25.10 6.35 13.35
C HIS A 151 25.93 6.07 12.08
N LEU A 152 25.37 5.35 11.11
CA LEU A 152 26.07 4.86 9.92
C LEU A 152 26.92 5.92 9.20
N PHE A 153 26.39 7.13 9.05
CA PHE A 153 27.08 8.23 8.36
C PHE A 153 28.14 8.90 9.22
N GLN A 154 27.96 8.93 10.54
CA GLN A 154 28.96 9.44 11.48
C GLN A 154 30.17 8.51 11.57
N ASP A 155 29.93 7.20 11.47
CA ASP A 155 30.99 6.18 11.47
C ASP A 155 31.77 6.18 10.16
N ARG A 156 31.06 6.24 9.02
CA ARG A 156 31.68 6.18 7.68
C ARG A 156 32.29 7.50 7.22
N LYS A 157 31.75 8.64 7.67
CA LYS A 157 32.14 10.00 7.27
C LYS A 157 32.32 10.16 5.75
N PRO A 158 31.32 9.78 4.93
CA PRO A 158 31.48 9.75 3.48
C PRO A 158 31.58 11.16 2.88
N GLY A 159 32.47 11.34 1.90
CA GLY A 159 32.52 12.57 1.10
C GLY A 159 31.44 12.61 0.00
N PRO A 160 31.14 13.79 -0.59
CA PRO A 160 30.30 13.90 -1.77
C PRO A 160 30.73 12.97 -2.90
N GLY A 161 29.78 12.34 -3.59
CA GLY A 161 30.02 11.36 -4.64
C GLY A 161 30.20 9.91 -4.14
N SER A 162 30.35 9.69 -2.83
CA SER A 162 30.46 8.35 -2.25
C SER A 162 29.23 7.50 -2.54
N ARG A 163 29.47 6.20 -2.78
CA ARG A 163 28.43 5.18 -3.01
C ARG A 163 28.76 3.94 -2.22
N PHE A 164 27.74 3.36 -1.59
CA PHE A 164 27.84 2.08 -0.90
C PHE A 164 26.44 1.48 -0.75
N ALA A 165 26.35 0.24 -0.29
CA ALA A 165 25.09 -0.42 -0.01
C ALA A 165 25.12 -1.07 1.37
N PHE A 166 23.93 -1.33 1.90
CA PHE A 166 23.75 -2.17 3.08
C PHE A 166 22.40 -2.89 3.01
N PRO A 167 22.27 -4.13 3.52
CA PRO A 167 20.99 -4.80 3.64
C PRO A 167 20.20 -4.26 4.84
N SER A 168 18.88 -4.10 4.67
CA SER A 168 17.98 -3.65 5.73
C SER A 168 16.67 -4.46 5.70
N TYR A 169 16.19 -4.87 6.86
CA TYR A 169 14.94 -5.60 6.98
C TYR A 169 13.73 -4.66 6.93
N GLN A 170 12.79 -4.95 6.02
CA GLN A 170 11.56 -4.19 5.80
C GLN A 170 10.36 -4.97 6.38
N PRO A 171 9.89 -4.64 7.60
CA PRO A 171 8.88 -5.44 8.29
C PRO A 171 7.51 -5.43 7.59
N THR A 172 7.20 -4.36 6.84
CA THR A 172 5.96 -4.27 6.05
C THR A 172 5.95 -5.22 4.84
N LEU A 173 7.12 -5.57 4.30
CA LEU A 173 7.28 -6.55 3.23
C LEU A 173 7.64 -7.95 3.76
N ASN A 174 8.04 -8.04 5.04
CA ASN A 174 8.63 -9.23 5.64
C ASN A 174 9.80 -9.78 4.80
N ALA A 175 10.70 -8.89 4.38
CA ALA A 175 11.83 -9.18 3.49
C ALA A 175 13.05 -8.32 3.80
N VAL A 176 14.25 -8.85 3.54
CA VAL A 176 15.51 -8.10 3.59
C VAL A 176 15.73 -7.44 2.23
N VAL A 177 15.94 -6.13 2.22
CA VAL A 177 16.09 -5.30 1.02
C VAL A 177 17.45 -4.62 1.03
N PRO A 178 18.30 -4.82 0.02
CA PRO A 178 19.51 -4.02 -0.15
C PRO A 178 19.14 -2.55 -0.39
N VAL A 179 19.83 -1.64 0.31
CA VAL A 179 19.64 -0.19 0.19
C VAL A 179 20.90 0.42 -0.41
N GLN A 180 20.75 1.01 -1.60
CA GLN A 180 21.82 1.70 -2.30
C GLN A 180 21.90 3.14 -1.80
N VAL A 181 23.08 3.56 -1.35
CA VAL A 181 23.35 4.91 -0.85
C VAL A 181 24.13 5.70 -1.89
N ALA A 182 23.65 6.91 -2.18
CA ALA A 182 24.39 7.89 -2.98
C ALA A 182 24.50 9.21 -2.20
N VAL A 183 25.73 9.60 -1.87
CA VAL A 183 26.03 10.87 -1.19
C VAL A 183 26.22 11.95 -2.25
N LYS A 184 25.51 13.07 -2.11
CA LYS A 184 25.54 14.22 -3.02
C LYS A 184 26.22 15.41 -2.36
N ASP A 185 26.42 16.47 -3.13
CA ASP A 185 26.87 17.75 -2.59
C ASP A 185 25.87 18.34 -1.60
N ALA A 186 26.37 19.23 -0.75
CA ALA A 186 25.52 19.96 0.18
C ALA A 186 24.59 20.92 -0.56
N GLU A 187 23.32 20.95 -0.15
CA GLU A 187 22.32 21.87 -0.67
C GLU A 187 21.71 22.72 0.44
N THR A 188 21.15 23.87 0.06
CA THR A 188 20.54 24.78 1.03
C THR A 188 19.10 24.36 1.32
N VAL A 189 18.86 23.89 2.55
CA VAL A 189 17.58 23.34 2.99
C VAL A 189 16.91 24.27 4.00
N PRO A 190 15.60 24.57 3.86
CA PRO A 190 14.84 25.30 4.87
C PRO A 190 14.54 24.41 6.09
N LEU A 191 14.79 24.94 7.29
CA LEU A 191 14.45 24.38 8.59
C LEU A 191 13.76 25.46 9.46
N ALA A 192 13.18 25.07 10.59
CA ALA A 192 12.45 25.99 11.48
C ALA A 192 13.31 27.17 12.01
N GLY A 193 14.63 27.02 12.04
CA GLY A 193 15.59 28.06 12.46
C GLY A 193 16.29 28.81 11.32
N GLY A 194 15.82 28.66 10.08
CA GLY A 194 16.42 29.29 8.89
C GLY A 194 16.91 28.28 7.86
N ARG A 195 17.73 28.76 6.91
CA ARG A 195 18.30 27.94 5.85
C ARG A 195 19.67 27.40 6.30
N LYS A 196 19.90 26.09 6.17
CA LYS A 196 21.20 25.45 6.45
C LYS A 196 21.74 24.77 5.20
N SER A 197 23.06 24.78 5.04
CA SER A 197 23.74 23.95 4.05
C SER A 197 23.87 22.54 4.63
N LEU A 198 23.26 21.54 3.98
CA LEU A 198 23.20 20.15 4.47
C LEU A 198 23.58 19.18 3.37
N MET A 199 24.36 18.16 3.70
CA MET A 199 24.75 17.10 2.78
C MET A 199 23.53 16.24 2.43
N ARG A 200 23.20 16.14 1.16
CA ARG A 200 22.08 15.32 0.69
C ARG A 200 22.53 13.88 0.49
N VAL A 201 21.77 12.93 1.01
CA VAL A 201 21.97 11.49 0.83
C VAL A 201 20.69 10.88 0.28
N GLU A 202 20.82 10.10 -0.78
CA GLU A 202 19.72 9.32 -1.35
C GLU A 202 19.89 7.86 -0.96
N LEU A 203 18.86 7.29 -0.32
CA LEU A 203 18.78 5.89 0.05
C LEU A 203 17.72 5.24 -0.84
N ARG A 204 18.17 4.44 -1.80
CA ARG A 204 17.31 3.76 -2.77
C ARG A 204 17.28 2.26 -2.46
N PRO A 205 16.19 1.74 -1.87
CA PRO A 205 15.99 0.30 -1.77
C PRO A 205 16.01 -0.34 -3.16
N ASP A 206 16.59 -1.51 -3.31
CA ASP A 206 16.54 -2.24 -4.59
C ASP A 206 15.16 -2.85 -4.83
N LYS A 207 14.82 -3.03 -6.11
CA LYS A 207 13.62 -3.77 -6.53
C LYS A 207 13.78 -5.22 -6.09
N ILE A 208 12.78 -5.74 -5.38
CA ILE A 208 12.74 -7.14 -4.94
C ILE A 208 11.47 -7.81 -5.41
N GLU A 209 11.45 -9.15 -5.36
CA GLU A 209 10.22 -9.92 -5.50
C GLU A 209 9.74 -10.32 -4.10
N ALA A 210 8.58 -9.79 -3.68
CA ALA A 210 7.95 -10.11 -2.42
C ALA A 210 6.65 -10.87 -2.69
N GLN A 211 6.60 -12.14 -2.29
CA GLN A 211 5.42 -13.02 -2.48
C GLN A 211 4.99 -13.13 -3.96
N GLY A 212 5.93 -13.13 -4.92
CA GLY A 212 5.61 -13.18 -6.35
C GLY A 212 5.20 -11.85 -6.97
N VAL A 213 5.23 -10.75 -6.21
CA VAL A 213 4.97 -9.40 -6.71
C VAL A 213 6.29 -8.63 -6.77
N PRO A 214 6.65 -8.02 -7.92
CA PRO A 214 7.78 -7.10 -7.98
C PRO A 214 7.44 -5.84 -7.18
N VAL A 215 8.26 -5.54 -6.17
CA VAL A 215 8.10 -4.39 -5.29
C VAL A 215 9.35 -3.50 -5.37
N GLN A 216 9.11 -2.22 -5.59
CA GLN A 216 10.12 -1.17 -5.50
C GLN A 216 9.66 -0.19 -4.42
N LEU A 217 10.36 -0.16 -3.28
CA LEU A 217 10.11 0.84 -2.25
C LEU A 217 10.61 2.22 -2.72
N PRO A 218 9.99 3.31 -2.28
CA PRO A 218 10.38 4.65 -2.67
C PRO A 218 11.77 5.02 -2.15
N THR A 219 12.47 5.87 -2.90
CA THR A 219 13.74 6.46 -2.46
C THR A 219 13.52 7.39 -1.29
N GLU A 220 14.30 7.24 -0.22
CA GLU A 220 14.37 8.22 0.86
C GLU A 220 15.47 9.24 0.59
N VAL A 221 15.24 10.48 1.04
CA VAL A 221 16.25 11.54 0.98
C VAL A 221 16.52 12.04 2.38
N TRP A 222 17.78 11.96 2.80
CA TRP A 222 18.24 12.42 4.09
C TRP A 222 19.16 13.62 3.92
N TRP A 223 19.06 14.59 4.83
CA TRP A 223 19.94 15.73 4.89
C TRP A 223 20.72 15.70 6.20
N LEU A 224 22.03 15.61 6.07
CA LEU A 224 22.98 15.51 7.17
C LEU A 224 23.62 16.87 7.45
N ASP A 225 23.87 17.17 8.72
CA ASP A 225 24.68 18.33 9.11
C ASP A 225 26.19 18.03 9.02
N GLY A 226 27.02 18.96 9.50
CA GLY A 226 28.49 18.84 9.46
C GLY A 226 29.04 17.70 10.32
N ASP A 227 28.26 17.17 11.26
CA ASP A 227 28.62 16.05 12.12
C ASP A 227 28.03 14.72 11.60
N PHE A 228 27.54 14.72 10.34
CA PHE A 228 26.86 13.62 9.67
C PHE A 228 25.57 13.15 10.35
N ILE A 229 24.97 14.00 11.19
CA ILE A 229 23.71 13.68 11.87
C ILE A 229 22.54 13.96 10.92
N PRO A 230 21.60 13.01 10.73
CA PRO A 230 20.37 13.28 9.98
C PRO A 230 19.51 14.32 10.72
N VAL A 231 19.39 15.52 10.14
CA VAL A 231 18.57 16.60 10.72
C VAL A 231 17.22 16.76 10.03
N ARG A 232 17.10 16.25 8.79
CA ARG A 232 15.84 16.19 8.04
C ARG A 232 15.82 14.94 7.18
N ARG A 233 14.65 14.32 7.06
CA ARG A 233 14.39 13.19 6.16
C ARG A 233 13.14 13.46 5.35
N GLN A 234 13.12 12.88 4.16
CA GLN A 234 11.97 12.83 3.28
C GLN A 234 11.73 11.36 2.97
N ILE A 235 10.59 10.87 3.44
CA ILE A 235 10.14 9.50 3.23
C ILE A 235 8.79 9.53 2.52
N GLU A 236 8.47 8.48 1.78
CA GLU A 236 7.13 8.33 1.21
C GLU A 236 6.41 7.23 1.97
N LEU A 237 5.38 7.61 2.72
CA LEU A 237 4.53 6.66 3.41
C LEU A 237 3.39 6.26 2.50
N GLU A 238 3.26 4.95 2.29
CA GLU A 238 2.07 4.37 1.72
C GLU A 238 0.86 4.83 2.53
N GLY A 239 -0.12 5.44 1.88
CA GLY A 239 -1.20 6.12 2.60
C GLY A 239 -1.33 7.56 2.21
N LEU A 240 -0.17 8.18 2.19
CA LEU A 240 -0.05 9.52 2.72
C LEU A 240 0.75 10.40 1.77
N GLY A 241 1.66 9.77 1.04
CA GLY A 241 2.59 10.40 0.14
C GLY A 241 3.82 10.87 0.90
N LEU A 242 4.40 11.97 0.41
CA LEU A 242 5.66 12.50 0.89
C LEU A 242 5.52 13.10 2.30
N VAL A 243 6.23 12.51 3.27
CA VAL A 243 6.34 13.01 4.64
C VAL A 243 7.75 13.55 4.86
N ILE A 244 7.81 14.77 5.37
CA ILE A 244 9.05 15.38 5.84
C ILE A 244 9.17 15.15 7.33
N LEU A 245 10.26 14.52 7.76
CA LEU A 245 10.65 14.40 9.16
C LEU A 245 11.76 15.41 9.44
N THR A 246 11.65 16.15 10.53
CA THR A 246 12.69 17.11 10.95
C THR A 246 13.05 16.87 12.40
N ARG A 247 14.32 16.55 12.66
CA ARG A 247 14.84 16.32 14.01
C ARG A 247 14.67 17.59 14.86
N THR A 248 14.14 17.43 16.06
CA THR A 248 13.78 18.55 16.94
C THR A 248 13.71 18.08 18.41
N THR A 249 13.30 18.95 19.34
CA THR A 249 13.11 18.56 20.74
C THR A 249 11.80 17.80 20.93
N ARG A 250 11.68 17.05 22.03
CA ARG A 250 10.45 16.36 22.41
C ARG A 250 9.24 17.30 22.40
N GLU A 251 9.37 18.47 23.03
CA GLU A 251 8.30 19.46 23.16
C GLU A 251 7.80 19.91 21.79
N LEU A 252 8.73 20.19 20.86
CA LEU A 252 8.39 20.62 19.51
C LEU A 252 7.88 19.48 18.64
N ALA A 253 8.33 18.24 18.84
CA ALA A 253 7.83 17.06 18.12
C ALA A 253 6.42 16.67 18.56
N THR A 254 6.09 16.77 19.85
CA THR A 254 4.76 16.39 20.39
C THR A 254 3.75 17.53 20.43
N ALA A 255 4.16 18.78 20.20
CA ALA A 255 3.23 19.91 20.14
C ALA A 255 2.14 19.73 19.05
N GLY A 256 0.92 20.20 19.30
CA GLY A 256 -0.16 20.17 18.30
C GLY A 256 0.20 20.96 17.03
N GLY A 257 -0.24 20.48 15.87
CA GLY A 257 -0.10 21.22 14.60
C GLY A 257 -1.03 22.44 14.57
N SER A 258 -0.55 23.56 14.04
CA SER A 258 -1.33 24.82 13.91
C SER A 258 -2.04 24.98 12.55
N GLY A 259 -1.96 23.97 11.67
CA GLY A 259 -2.53 24.00 10.32
C GLY A 259 -3.75 23.10 10.14
N ARG A 260 -4.54 23.36 9.09
CA ARG A 260 -5.63 22.46 8.69
C ARG A 260 -5.03 21.14 8.21
N LEU A 261 -5.41 20.04 8.86
CA LEU A 261 -4.94 18.72 8.47
C LEU A 261 -5.25 18.45 6.99
N PRO A 262 -4.28 17.94 6.21
CA PRO A 262 -4.49 17.57 4.83
C PRO A 262 -5.55 16.46 4.71
N ASP A 263 -6.43 16.59 3.71
CA ASP A 263 -7.44 15.58 3.33
C ASP A 263 -6.94 14.78 2.13
N LEU A 264 -6.64 13.50 2.37
CA LEU A 264 -5.96 12.64 1.40
C LEU A 264 -6.81 12.35 0.15
N ASN A 265 -8.14 12.50 0.24
CA ASN A 265 -9.01 12.21 -0.91
C ASN A 265 -8.83 13.20 -2.05
N GLN A 266 -8.33 14.42 -1.79
CA GLN A 266 -8.08 15.38 -2.86
C GLN A 266 -6.82 15.06 -3.67
N LYS A 267 -5.86 14.32 -3.08
CA LYS A 267 -4.56 14.02 -3.70
C LYS A 267 -4.58 12.83 -4.65
N ASN A 268 -5.52 11.91 -4.44
CA ASN A 268 -5.65 10.70 -5.26
C ASN A 268 -6.52 10.91 -6.50
N LEU A 269 -6.81 12.17 -6.83
CA LEU A 269 -7.56 12.58 -8.01
C LEU A 269 -6.61 13.17 -9.05
N ILE A 270 -6.59 12.57 -10.22
CA ILE A 270 -5.86 13.03 -11.39
C ILE A 270 -6.85 13.84 -12.24
N PRO A 271 -6.70 15.17 -12.35
CA PRO A 271 -7.61 16.00 -13.13
C PRO A 271 -7.52 15.63 -14.62
N LEU A 272 -8.67 15.64 -15.29
CA LEU A 272 -8.78 15.38 -16.73
C LEU A 272 -9.01 16.67 -17.52
N ASN A 273 -8.54 16.70 -18.76
CA ASN A 273 -8.64 17.85 -19.67
C ASN A 273 -10.08 18.12 -20.15
N ARG A 274 -10.97 17.13 -20.13
CA ARG A 274 -12.38 17.28 -20.54
C ARG A 274 -13.30 16.24 -19.89
N ILE A 275 -14.61 16.50 -19.91
CA ILE A 275 -15.64 15.56 -19.47
C ILE A 275 -15.82 14.48 -20.54
N ILE A 276 -16.05 13.24 -20.11
CA ILE A 276 -16.47 12.13 -20.98
C ILE A 276 -18.01 12.06 -20.93
N PRO A 277 -18.73 12.33 -22.02
CA PRO A 277 -20.19 12.14 -22.04
C PRO A 277 -20.53 10.67 -21.84
N ARG A 278 -21.42 10.36 -20.89
CA ARG A 278 -21.86 8.99 -20.56
C ARG A 278 -20.66 8.02 -20.42
N PRO A 279 -19.75 8.26 -19.45
CA PRO A 279 -18.46 7.55 -19.37
C PRO A 279 -18.63 6.02 -19.33
N TYR A 280 -19.58 5.55 -18.54
CA TYR A 280 -19.93 4.13 -18.38
C TYR A 280 -20.64 3.47 -19.58
N ALA A 281 -20.86 4.22 -20.67
CA ALA A 281 -21.41 3.72 -21.93
C ALA A 281 -20.41 3.81 -23.08
N THR A 282 -19.15 4.17 -22.80
CA THR A 282 -18.11 4.29 -23.83
C THR A 282 -17.72 2.92 -24.38
N ARG A 283 -17.43 2.86 -25.69
CA ARG A 283 -16.95 1.64 -26.38
C ARG A 283 -15.43 1.62 -26.54
N GLY A 284 -14.79 2.75 -26.30
CA GLY A 284 -13.35 2.86 -26.28
C GLY A 284 -12.93 4.27 -25.89
N ALA A 285 -11.71 4.40 -25.37
CA ALA A 285 -11.08 5.69 -25.18
C ALA A 285 -9.56 5.56 -25.29
N VAL A 286 -8.93 6.63 -25.77
CA VAL A 286 -7.47 6.76 -25.81
C VAL A 286 -7.06 7.84 -24.81
N TYR A 287 -6.14 7.49 -23.93
CA TYR A 287 -5.58 8.38 -22.91
C TYR A 287 -4.10 8.57 -23.12
N ARG A 288 -3.63 9.83 -23.08
CA ARG A 288 -2.21 10.14 -23.01
C ARG A 288 -1.79 10.26 -21.57
N VAL A 289 -0.74 9.56 -21.19
CA VAL A 289 -0.27 9.44 -19.81
C VAL A 289 1.21 9.81 -19.73
N THR A 290 1.55 10.63 -18.75
CA THR A 290 2.95 10.96 -18.43
C THR A 290 3.19 10.68 -16.95
N LEU A 291 4.22 9.89 -16.65
CA LEU A 291 4.69 9.61 -15.29
C LEU A 291 5.96 10.42 -15.02
N ARG A 292 5.96 11.20 -13.94
CA ARG A 292 7.12 12.00 -13.54
C ARG A 292 8.14 11.11 -12.80
N ASP A 293 9.40 11.20 -13.22
CA ASP A 293 10.54 10.56 -12.55
C ASP A 293 10.41 9.02 -12.40
N ASP A 294 9.60 8.37 -13.25
CA ASP A 294 9.49 6.90 -13.30
C ASP A 294 10.53 6.34 -14.29
N PRO A 295 11.42 5.42 -13.87
CA PRO A 295 12.46 4.87 -14.74
C PRO A 295 11.96 3.81 -15.73
N GLU A 296 10.77 3.24 -15.53
CA GLU A 296 10.18 2.16 -16.33
C GLU A 296 8.68 2.42 -16.62
N PRO A 297 8.30 3.59 -17.18
CA PRO A 297 6.90 4.02 -17.29
C PRO A 297 6.03 3.04 -18.08
N GLU A 298 6.59 2.35 -19.07
CA GLU A 298 5.91 1.36 -19.91
C GLU A 298 5.41 0.11 -19.16
N THR A 299 5.80 -0.05 -17.89
CA THR A 299 5.35 -1.13 -17.01
C THR A 299 4.37 -0.65 -15.93
N ALA A 300 4.02 0.64 -15.92
CA ALA A 300 3.16 1.21 -14.88
C ALA A 300 1.68 0.79 -15.02
N PHE A 301 1.25 0.38 -16.21
CA PHE A 301 -0.11 -0.05 -16.50
C PHE A 301 -0.12 -1.47 -17.05
N ALA A 302 -1.13 -2.25 -16.68
CA ALA A 302 -1.29 -3.62 -17.14
C ALA A 302 -1.66 -3.64 -18.64
N ARG A 303 -1.25 -4.71 -19.33
CA ARG A 303 -1.65 -5.02 -20.71
C ARG A 303 -2.51 -6.28 -20.70
N ASP A 304 -3.72 -6.20 -21.24
CA ASP A 304 -4.60 -7.34 -21.46
C ASP A 304 -5.68 -6.99 -22.51
N GLY A 305 -6.69 -7.85 -22.67
CA GLY A 305 -7.75 -7.62 -23.65
C GLY A 305 -8.65 -6.40 -23.37
N HIS A 306 -8.46 -5.67 -22.26
CA HIS A 306 -9.20 -4.45 -21.92
C HIS A 306 -8.37 -3.20 -22.22
N GLN A 307 -7.05 -3.32 -22.22
CA GLN A 307 -6.14 -2.19 -22.27
C GLN A 307 -4.82 -2.53 -22.97
N ASP A 308 -4.51 -1.79 -24.03
CA ASP A 308 -3.19 -1.75 -24.63
C ASP A 308 -2.39 -0.55 -24.10
N VAL A 309 -1.08 -0.74 -23.97
CA VAL A 309 -0.13 0.31 -23.55
C VAL A 309 0.91 0.52 -24.64
N ILE A 310 0.78 1.64 -25.36
CA ILE A 310 1.67 2.05 -26.44
C ILE A 310 2.68 3.05 -25.88
N THR A 311 3.97 2.73 -25.99
CA THR A 311 5.04 3.62 -25.53
C THR A 311 5.43 4.59 -26.64
N GLY A 312 5.21 5.89 -26.39
CA GLY A 312 5.66 6.99 -27.23
C GLY A 312 7.08 7.44 -26.90
N LYS A 313 7.49 8.58 -27.47
CA LYS A 313 8.79 9.21 -27.15
C LYS A 313 8.76 9.81 -25.74
N ASP A 314 9.94 9.92 -25.12
CA ASP A 314 10.16 10.63 -23.84
C ASP A 314 9.32 10.11 -22.65
N GLY A 315 8.98 8.81 -22.64
CA GLY A 315 8.23 8.19 -21.54
C GLY A 315 6.73 8.51 -21.52
N VAL A 316 6.21 9.16 -22.56
CA VAL A 316 4.76 9.37 -22.75
C VAL A 316 4.12 8.07 -23.22
N LEU A 317 3.03 7.67 -22.58
CA LEU A 317 2.25 6.47 -22.93
C LEU A 317 0.92 6.87 -23.57
N GLU A 318 0.45 6.06 -24.50
CA GLU A 318 -0.94 6.06 -24.96
C GLU A 318 -1.63 4.77 -24.49
N LEU A 319 -2.67 4.90 -23.68
CA LEU A 319 -3.51 3.80 -23.23
C LEU A 319 -4.73 3.71 -24.13
N HIS A 320 -4.90 2.58 -24.81
CA HIS A 320 -6.09 2.29 -25.62
C HIS A 320 -6.97 1.33 -24.83
N VAL A 321 -8.12 1.82 -24.35
CA VAL A 321 -8.96 1.10 -23.40
C VAL A 321 -10.32 0.80 -24.01
N HIS A 322 -10.79 -0.43 -23.88
CA HIS A 322 -12.01 -0.92 -24.50
C HIS A 322 -12.70 -1.98 -23.62
N PRO A 323 -14.05 -2.00 -23.56
CA PRO A 323 -14.78 -2.98 -22.77
C PRO A 323 -14.62 -4.39 -23.36
N ILE A 324 -14.34 -5.35 -22.50
CA ILE A 324 -14.48 -6.78 -22.84
C ILE A 324 -15.90 -7.24 -22.52
N ARG A 325 -16.50 -7.99 -23.45
CA ARG A 325 -17.79 -8.67 -23.24
C ARG A 325 -17.61 -10.17 -23.45
N PRO A 326 -18.40 -11.03 -22.78
CA PRO A 326 -18.37 -12.45 -23.04
C PRO A 326 -18.69 -12.72 -24.52
N GLY A 327 -17.95 -13.65 -25.11
CA GLY A 327 -18.12 -14.09 -26.48
C GLY A 327 -17.89 -15.60 -26.55
N VAL A 328 -18.46 -16.27 -27.55
CA VAL A 328 -18.42 -17.74 -27.66
C VAL A 328 -17.03 -18.22 -28.08
N ALA A 329 -16.05 -18.15 -27.19
CA ALA A 329 -14.77 -18.81 -27.40
C ALA A 329 -14.99 -20.31 -27.27
N LYS A 330 -15.09 -21.01 -28.41
CA LYS A 330 -15.07 -22.47 -28.44
C LYS A 330 -13.65 -22.91 -28.04
N ASN A 331 -13.50 -23.46 -26.84
CA ASN A 331 -12.25 -23.95 -26.23
C ASN A 331 -11.39 -22.90 -25.53
N ALA A 332 -11.98 -22.13 -24.62
CA ALA A 332 -11.20 -21.37 -23.64
C ALA A 332 -10.31 -22.30 -22.80
N ALA A 333 -9.03 -21.94 -22.65
CA ALA A 333 -8.12 -22.65 -21.77
C ALA A 333 -8.60 -22.57 -20.31
N SER A 334 -8.41 -23.65 -19.54
CA SER A 334 -8.66 -23.64 -18.10
C SER A 334 -7.71 -22.65 -17.42
N VAL A 335 -8.23 -21.79 -16.55
CA VAL A 335 -7.40 -20.93 -15.70
C VAL A 335 -6.73 -21.73 -14.59
N ALA A 336 -5.64 -21.18 -14.03
CA ALA A 336 -4.96 -21.77 -12.89
C ALA A 336 -5.89 -21.92 -11.67
N ALA A 337 -5.66 -22.97 -10.86
CA ALA A 337 -6.49 -23.30 -9.71
C ALA A 337 -6.57 -22.16 -8.67
N GLU A 338 -5.52 -21.36 -8.55
CA GLU A 338 -5.45 -20.22 -7.62
C GLU A 338 -6.58 -19.19 -7.80
N TYR A 339 -7.19 -19.10 -8.99
CA TYR A 339 -8.29 -18.19 -9.28
C TYR A 339 -9.66 -18.71 -8.83
N LEU A 340 -9.73 -19.98 -8.42
CA LEU A 340 -10.89 -20.64 -7.84
C LEU A 340 -10.71 -20.90 -6.34
N GLU A 341 -9.47 -21.13 -5.91
CA GLU A 341 -9.13 -21.47 -4.54
C GLU A 341 -9.41 -20.33 -3.56
N SER A 342 -9.76 -20.72 -2.34
CA SER A 342 -9.86 -19.81 -1.20
C SER A 342 -8.48 -19.39 -0.73
N CYS A 343 -8.32 -18.12 -0.34
CA CYS A 343 -7.08 -17.60 0.21
C CYS A 343 -7.37 -16.58 1.34
N HIS A 344 -6.32 -16.02 1.94
CA HIS A 344 -6.47 -15.16 3.13
C HIS A 344 -7.43 -13.98 2.93
N PHE A 345 -7.33 -13.23 1.82
CA PHE A 345 -8.18 -12.07 1.57
C PHE A 345 -9.47 -12.42 0.81
N ILE A 346 -9.44 -13.46 -0.02
CA ILE A 346 -10.58 -13.98 -0.79
C ILE A 346 -10.94 -15.34 -0.21
N ASP A 347 -11.40 -15.33 1.04
CA ASP A 347 -11.73 -16.50 1.86
C ASP A 347 -13.10 -17.08 1.46
N SER A 348 -13.24 -17.41 0.17
CA SER A 348 -14.43 -17.97 -0.48
C SER A 348 -15.00 -19.23 0.19
N ASP A 349 -14.22 -19.96 0.99
CA ASP A 349 -14.66 -21.15 1.69
C ASP A 349 -15.44 -20.88 2.98
N GLU A 350 -15.39 -19.65 3.48
CA GLU A 350 -16.06 -19.22 4.71
C GLU A 350 -17.59 -19.37 4.61
N ALA A 351 -18.20 -19.86 5.68
CA ALA A 351 -19.62 -20.22 5.69
C ALA A 351 -20.53 -19.04 5.33
N ARG A 352 -20.19 -17.84 5.83
CA ARG A 352 -20.93 -16.62 5.54
C ARG A 352 -20.80 -16.19 4.08
N VAL A 353 -19.63 -16.35 3.48
CA VAL A 353 -19.40 -16.04 2.06
C VAL A 353 -20.23 -16.97 1.18
N LYS A 354 -20.17 -18.28 1.44
CA LYS A 354 -20.99 -19.29 0.73
C LYS A 354 -22.49 -19.05 0.87
N GLU A 355 -22.97 -18.66 2.04
CA GLU A 355 -24.38 -18.33 2.27
C GLU A 355 -24.83 -17.15 1.40
N LEU A 356 -24.06 -16.06 1.39
CA LEU A 356 -24.38 -14.87 0.60
C LEU A 356 -24.27 -15.13 -0.91
N ALA A 357 -23.31 -15.97 -1.34
CA ALA A 357 -23.13 -16.29 -2.74
C ALA A 357 -24.36 -17.05 -3.29
N ARG A 358 -24.81 -18.07 -2.56
CA ARG A 358 -26.04 -18.81 -2.88
C ARG A 358 -27.26 -17.91 -2.91
N LYS A 359 -27.36 -16.97 -1.97
CA LYS A 359 -28.45 -15.98 -1.92
C LYS A 359 -28.43 -15.04 -3.12
N ALA A 360 -27.25 -14.61 -3.56
CA ALA A 360 -27.09 -13.72 -4.70
C ALA A 360 -27.44 -14.43 -6.02
N VAL A 361 -27.01 -15.69 -6.17
CA VAL A 361 -27.12 -16.45 -7.42
C VAL A 361 -28.49 -17.11 -7.60
N GLY A 362 -29.06 -17.68 -6.53
CA GLY A 362 -30.27 -18.50 -6.62
C GLY A 362 -30.02 -19.78 -7.42
N ALA A 363 -30.88 -20.08 -8.40
CA ALA A 363 -30.79 -21.30 -9.22
C ALA A 363 -30.00 -21.13 -10.53
N GLU A 364 -29.35 -19.99 -10.76
CA GLU A 364 -28.59 -19.73 -11.99
C GLU A 364 -27.38 -20.67 -12.12
N LYS A 365 -27.05 -21.05 -13.36
CA LYS A 365 -25.94 -21.97 -13.66
C LYS A 365 -24.99 -21.44 -14.72
N ASP A 366 -25.38 -20.43 -15.48
CA ASP A 366 -24.50 -19.76 -16.43
C ASP A 366 -23.46 -18.92 -15.67
N PRO A 367 -22.14 -19.17 -15.83
CA PRO A 367 -21.09 -18.49 -15.06
C PRO A 367 -21.11 -16.97 -15.20
N TRP A 368 -21.45 -16.46 -16.39
CA TRP A 368 -21.54 -15.02 -16.61
C TRP A 368 -22.74 -14.42 -15.89
N LYS A 369 -23.93 -15.02 -16.01
CA LYS A 369 -25.13 -14.58 -15.28
C LYS A 369 -24.95 -14.71 -13.77
N ILE A 370 -24.25 -15.74 -13.29
CA ILE A 370 -23.83 -15.86 -11.88
C ILE A 370 -23.07 -14.61 -11.46
N ALA A 371 -22.00 -14.26 -12.18
CA ALA A 371 -21.15 -13.13 -11.85
C ALA A 371 -21.91 -11.79 -11.90
N LEU A 372 -22.80 -11.61 -12.88
CA LEU A 372 -23.69 -10.44 -12.97
C LEU A 372 -24.68 -10.33 -11.80
N ARG A 373 -25.25 -11.45 -11.34
CA ARG A 373 -26.15 -11.47 -10.18
C ARG A 373 -25.40 -11.12 -8.91
N ILE A 374 -24.18 -11.64 -8.75
CA ILE A 374 -23.31 -11.34 -7.62
C ILE A 374 -22.94 -9.85 -7.59
N GLU A 375 -22.47 -9.27 -8.69
CA GLU A 375 -22.11 -7.85 -8.77
C GLU A 375 -23.30 -6.96 -8.36
N ARG A 376 -24.49 -7.25 -8.91
CA ARG A 376 -25.73 -6.52 -8.58
C ARG A 376 -26.12 -6.71 -7.11
N TRP A 377 -26.00 -7.92 -6.58
CA TRP A 377 -26.33 -8.20 -5.18
C TRP A 377 -25.41 -7.42 -4.24
N VAL A 378 -24.10 -7.42 -4.50
CA VAL A 378 -23.12 -6.67 -3.72
C VAL A 378 -23.47 -5.17 -3.73
N LYS A 379 -23.72 -4.59 -4.91
CA LYS A 379 -24.13 -3.19 -5.06
C LYS A 379 -25.36 -2.83 -4.24
N GLN A 380 -26.34 -3.73 -4.16
CA GLN A 380 -27.61 -3.51 -3.48
C GLN A 380 -27.52 -3.69 -1.96
N ASN A 381 -26.62 -4.54 -1.47
CA ASN A 381 -26.59 -4.95 -0.06
C ASN A 381 -25.43 -4.31 0.73
N MET A 382 -24.33 -3.95 0.08
CA MET A 382 -23.22 -3.26 0.76
C MET A 382 -23.47 -1.76 0.90
N ARG A 383 -22.99 -1.20 2.02
CA ARG A 383 -22.97 0.24 2.27
C ARG A 383 -21.54 0.80 2.13
N PRO A 384 -21.35 1.95 1.46
CA PRO A 384 -20.04 2.57 1.39
C PRO A 384 -19.61 3.05 2.78
N ASP A 385 -18.39 2.68 3.19
CA ASP A 385 -17.76 3.11 4.45
C ASP A 385 -16.24 3.21 4.26
N ASP A 386 -15.74 4.44 4.11
CA ASP A 386 -14.31 4.73 3.94
C ASP A 386 -13.51 4.47 5.23
N GLY A 387 -14.15 4.54 6.40
CA GLY A 387 -13.48 4.31 7.69
C GLY A 387 -13.29 2.82 7.99
N ALA A 388 -13.95 1.94 7.23
CA ALA A 388 -13.86 0.51 7.43
C ALA A 388 -12.43 0.01 7.23
N ALA A 389 -11.95 -0.78 8.19
CA ALA A 389 -10.70 -1.51 8.05
C ALA A 389 -10.84 -2.55 6.92
N LEU A 390 -9.81 -2.69 6.10
CA LEU A 390 -9.72 -3.70 5.06
C LEU A 390 -9.40 -5.05 5.72
N GLY A 391 -10.30 -6.01 5.63
CA GLY A 391 -10.06 -7.38 6.09
C GLY A 391 -10.38 -8.40 5.00
N PRO A 392 -10.30 -9.70 5.35
CA PRO A 392 -10.80 -10.78 4.51
C PRO A 392 -12.25 -10.59 4.08
N ALA A 393 -12.63 -11.15 2.94
CA ALA A 393 -13.98 -11.03 2.40
C ALA A 393 -15.07 -11.52 3.39
N SER A 394 -14.80 -12.50 4.24
CA SER A 394 -15.73 -12.94 5.29
C SER A 394 -16.03 -11.86 6.33
N GLN A 395 -15.08 -10.99 6.64
CA GLN A 395 -15.34 -9.84 7.50
C GLN A 395 -16.27 -8.84 6.80
N VAL A 396 -16.02 -8.55 5.53
CA VAL A 396 -16.88 -7.69 4.71
C VAL A 396 -18.28 -8.31 4.56
N ALA A 397 -18.39 -9.63 4.44
CA ALA A 397 -19.64 -10.38 4.36
C ALA A 397 -20.48 -10.34 5.66
N ARG A 398 -19.82 -10.17 6.82
CA ARG A 398 -20.49 -9.97 8.11
C ARG A 398 -20.99 -8.55 8.26
N ASP A 399 -20.16 -7.56 7.95
CA ASP A 399 -20.46 -6.15 8.20
C ASP A 399 -21.28 -5.49 7.08
N LEU A 400 -21.19 -6.02 5.85
CA LEU A 400 -21.78 -5.47 4.61
C LEU A 400 -21.51 -3.96 4.43
N ARG A 401 -20.31 -3.53 4.78
CA ARG A 401 -19.83 -2.17 4.57
C ARG A 401 -18.34 -2.17 4.23
N GLY A 402 -17.90 -1.16 3.50
CA GLY A 402 -16.49 -0.97 3.15
C GLY A 402 -16.31 0.01 2.01
N ASP A 403 -15.06 0.23 1.60
CA ASP A 403 -14.72 0.97 0.39
C ASP A 403 -14.53 0.03 -0.82
N CYS A 404 -14.09 0.56 -1.97
CA CYS A 404 -13.95 -0.20 -3.22
C CYS A 404 -13.19 -1.52 -3.06
N ARG A 405 -12.24 -1.60 -2.11
CA ARG A 405 -11.47 -2.81 -1.85
C ARG A 405 -12.32 -3.89 -1.21
N GLY A 406 -13.15 -3.53 -0.23
CA GLY A 406 -14.11 -4.44 0.38
C GLY A 406 -15.15 -4.94 -0.63
N TYR A 407 -15.64 -4.05 -1.49
CA TYR A 407 -16.54 -4.43 -2.59
C TYR A 407 -15.88 -5.40 -3.57
N ALA A 408 -14.63 -5.16 -3.98
CA ALA A 408 -13.90 -6.02 -4.91
C ALA A 408 -13.55 -7.39 -4.32
N LEU A 409 -13.07 -7.43 -3.06
CA LEU A 409 -12.76 -8.69 -2.37
C LEU A 409 -14.02 -9.53 -2.14
N LEU A 410 -15.12 -8.92 -1.68
CA LEU A 410 -16.37 -9.64 -1.49
C LEU A 410 -16.91 -10.16 -2.82
N THR A 411 -16.96 -9.33 -3.86
CA THR A 411 -17.44 -9.75 -5.20
C THR A 411 -16.61 -10.92 -5.73
N ALA A 412 -15.28 -10.87 -5.60
CA ALA A 412 -14.40 -11.98 -6.01
C ALA A 412 -14.65 -13.25 -5.20
N ALA A 413 -14.79 -13.14 -3.87
CA ALA A 413 -14.99 -14.29 -2.99
C ALA A 413 -16.34 -14.99 -3.26
N LEU A 414 -17.40 -14.21 -3.48
CA LEU A 414 -18.71 -14.73 -3.87
C LEU A 414 -18.66 -15.43 -5.24
N CYS A 415 -17.90 -14.90 -6.20
CA CYS A 415 -17.71 -15.54 -7.50
C CYS A 415 -16.98 -16.89 -7.36
N ARG A 416 -15.86 -16.93 -6.62
CA ARG A 416 -15.11 -18.17 -6.37
C ARG A 416 -15.95 -19.23 -5.64
N ALA A 417 -16.76 -18.81 -4.66
CA ALA A 417 -17.67 -19.71 -3.93
C ALA A 417 -18.70 -20.41 -4.83
N GLU A 418 -19.00 -19.84 -6.00
CA GLU A 418 -19.94 -20.37 -6.99
C GLU A 418 -19.22 -20.94 -8.23
N GLY A 419 -17.91 -21.19 -8.11
CA GLY A 419 -17.10 -21.82 -9.16
C GLY A 419 -16.75 -20.92 -10.33
N VAL A 420 -16.93 -19.60 -10.21
CA VAL A 420 -16.51 -18.63 -11.22
C VAL A 420 -15.09 -18.15 -10.88
N PRO A 421 -14.08 -18.40 -11.73
CA PRO A 421 -12.73 -17.95 -11.43
C PRO A 421 -12.68 -16.43 -11.38
N ALA A 422 -12.08 -15.90 -10.32
CA ALA A 422 -12.04 -14.48 -10.07
C ALA A 422 -10.69 -14.02 -9.54
N ARG A 423 -10.31 -12.79 -9.87
CA ARG A 423 -9.18 -12.04 -9.32
C ARG A 423 -9.61 -10.61 -9.06
N THR A 424 -8.73 -9.78 -8.51
CA THR A 424 -9.00 -8.35 -8.39
C THR A 424 -8.08 -7.56 -9.30
N ALA A 425 -8.57 -6.46 -9.82
CA ALA A 425 -7.77 -5.46 -10.51
C ALA A 425 -7.76 -4.16 -9.71
N ILE A 426 -6.63 -3.44 -9.79
CA ILE A 426 -6.41 -2.16 -9.17
C ILE A 426 -6.07 -1.13 -10.25
N GLY A 427 -6.49 0.11 -10.03
CA GLY A 427 -6.14 1.19 -10.94
C GLY A 427 -6.98 2.43 -10.71
N LEU A 428 -7.51 3.00 -11.79
CA LEU A 428 -8.20 4.28 -11.78
C LEU A 428 -9.61 4.15 -12.37
N ILE A 429 -10.55 4.89 -11.80
CA ILE A 429 -11.91 5.04 -12.37
C ILE A 429 -12.22 6.51 -12.64
N TYR A 430 -12.94 6.78 -13.74
CA TYR A 430 -13.46 8.11 -14.04
C TYR A 430 -14.51 8.51 -13.00
N VAL A 431 -14.33 9.70 -12.43
CA VAL A 431 -15.26 10.30 -11.48
C VAL A 431 -15.49 11.77 -11.80
N GLU A 432 -16.70 12.25 -11.51
CA GLU A 432 -17.03 13.67 -11.61
C GLU A 432 -17.29 14.24 -10.22
N LYS A 433 -16.55 15.29 -9.86
CA LYS A 433 -16.69 15.99 -8.58
C LYS A 433 -16.85 17.49 -8.83
N ALA A 434 -17.95 18.05 -8.33
CA ALA A 434 -18.29 19.47 -8.53
C ALA A 434 -18.22 19.88 -10.03
N ALA A 435 -18.80 19.05 -10.91
CA ALA A 435 -18.79 19.22 -12.36
C ALA A 435 -17.40 19.26 -13.02
N LYS A 436 -16.37 18.73 -12.35
CA LYS A 436 -15.02 18.56 -12.90
C LYS A 436 -14.68 17.07 -13.03
N PRO A 437 -14.04 16.64 -14.12
CA PRO A 437 -13.67 15.25 -14.38
C PRO A 437 -12.30 14.92 -13.78
N TYR A 438 -12.20 13.72 -13.21
CA TYR A 438 -10.96 13.18 -12.66
C TYR A 438 -10.89 11.68 -12.93
N PHE A 439 -9.69 11.14 -12.91
CA PHE A 439 -9.45 9.76 -12.53
C PHE A 439 -9.14 9.70 -11.04
N GLY A 440 -9.53 8.63 -10.37
CA GLY A 440 -8.94 8.36 -9.07
C GLY A 440 -8.93 6.89 -8.70
N PHE A 441 -8.16 6.59 -7.65
CA PHE A 441 -7.89 5.23 -7.22
C PHE A 441 -9.17 4.40 -7.08
N HIS A 442 -9.13 3.20 -7.65
CA HIS A 442 -10.21 2.23 -7.57
C HIS A 442 -9.70 0.79 -7.61
N MET A 443 -10.52 -0.11 -7.08
CA MET A 443 -10.29 -1.55 -7.11
C MET A 443 -11.60 -2.24 -7.48
N TRP A 444 -11.53 -3.22 -8.39
CA TRP A 444 -12.67 -3.97 -8.89
C TRP A 444 -12.33 -5.46 -9.04
N THR A 445 -13.33 -6.27 -9.39
CA THR A 445 -13.17 -7.72 -9.60
C THR A 445 -13.03 -8.01 -11.08
N GLU A 446 -12.21 -8.97 -11.46
CA GLU A 446 -12.23 -9.55 -12.80
C GLU A 446 -12.61 -11.03 -12.69
N VAL A 447 -13.50 -11.49 -13.56
CA VAL A 447 -13.89 -12.90 -13.67
C VAL A 447 -13.41 -13.47 -15.00
N SER A 448 -13.00 -14.74 -15.01
CA SER A 448 -12.62 -15.42 -16.25
C SER A 448 -13.84 -16.09 -16.87
N ILE A 449 -14.25 -15.61 -18.03
CA ILE A 449 -15.38 -16.14 -18.81
C ILE A 449 -14.91 -16.30 -20.25
N ASP A 450 -15.10 -17.50 -20.81
CA ASP A 450 -14.75 -17.80 -22.19
C ASP A 450 -13.30 -17.40 -22.55
N GLY A 451 -12.35 -17.58 -21.61
CA GLY A 451 -10.93 -17.32 -21.81
C GLY A 451 -10.53 -15.84 -21.67
N HIS A 452 -11.47 -14.97 -21.30
CA HIS A 452 -11.23 -13.54 -21.13
C HIS A 452 -11.42 -13.13 -19.67
N TRP A 453 -10.60 -12.21 -19.19
CA TRP A 453 -10.78 -11.56 -17.90
C TRP A 453 -11.70 -10.36 -18.05
N ILE A 454 -12.92 -10.47 -17.53
CA ILE A 454 -13.96 -9.45 -17.68
C ILE A 454 -14.14 -8.74 -16.33
N GLY A 455 -13.94 -7.42 -16.31
CA GLY A 455 -14.12 -6.63 -15.10
C GLY A 455 -15.58 -6.49 -14.68
N LEU A 456 -15.83 -6.57 -13.39
CA LEU A 456 -17.08 -6.35 -12.68
C LEU A 456 -16.83 -5.39 -11.53
N ASP A 457 -17.70 -4.41 -11.39
CA ASP A 457 -17.55 -3.39 -10.37
C ASP A 457 -18.75 -3.42 -9.42
N GLY A 458 -18.59 -4.15 -8.31
CA GLY A 458 -19.61 -4.26 -7.27
C GLY A 458 -20.02 -2.92 -6.67
N THR A 459 -19.20 -1.87 -6.81
CA THR A 459 -19.59 -0.52 -6.39
C THR A 459 -20.48 0.18 -7.41
N LEU A 460 -20.54 -0.28 -8.67
CA LEU A 460 -21.43 0.24 -9.73
C LEU A 460 -22.65 -0.65 -9.98
N GLY A 461 -22.45 -1.96 -10.11
CA GLY A 461 -23.49 -2.95 -10.43
C GLY A 461 -24.02 -2.84 -11.88
N ARG A 462 -23.13 -2.55 -12.84
CA ARG A 462 -23.51 -2.22 -14.23
C ARG A 462 -23.38 -3.38 -15.22
N GLY A 463 -22.89 -4.54 -14.78
CA GLY A 463 -22.69 -5.71 -15.63
C GLY A 463 -21.45 -5.63 -16.51
N GLY A 464 -20.41 -4.98 -16.00
CA GLY A 464 -19.10 -4.89 -16.61
C GLY A 464 -18.48 -3.49 -16.49
N VAL A 465 -17.16 -3.43 -16.73
CA VAL A 465 -16.38 -2.19 -16.79
C VAL A 465 -16.18 -1.74 -18.23
N GLY A 466 -16.07 -0.43 -18.46
CA GLY A 466 -15.77 0.15 -19.77
C GLY A 466 -14.48 0.94 -19.78
N ALA A 467 -14.31 1.80 -20.79
CA ALA A 467 -13.09 2.60 -20.96
C ALA A 467 -12.86 3.61 -19.82
N GLU A 468 -13.83 3.76 -18.91
CA GLU A 468 -13.72 4.53 -17.69
C GLU A 468 -12.89 3.88 -16.57
N HIS A 469 -12.40 2.65 -16.75
CA HIS A 469 -11.49 1.96 -15.82
C HIS A 469 -10.11 1.78 -16.46
N LEU A 470 -9.08 2.39 -15.89
CA LEU A 470 -7.67 2.20 -16.31
C LEU A 470 -7.00 1.21 -15.38
N LYS A 471 -6.43 0.14 -15.92
CA LYS A 471 -5.86 -0.95 -15.15
C LYS A 471 -4.37 -0.77 -14.89
N VAL A 472 -3.98 -0.85 -13.63
CA VAL A 472 -2.57 -0.75 -13.20
C VAL A 472 -1.98 -2.13 -13.00
N ALA A 473 -2.66 -2.98 -12.24
CA ALA A 473 -2.26 -4.35 -11.99
C ALA A 473 -3.49 -5.21 -11.64
N ASP A 474 -3.31 -6.53 -11.64
CA ASP A 474 -4.24 -7.49 -11.08
C ASP A 474 -3.52 -8.53 -10.21
N ASN A 475 -4.27 -9.24 -9.38
CA ASN A 475 -3.70 -10.25 -8.50
C ASN A 475 -4.74 -11.30 -8.07
N SER A 476 -4.30 -12.56 -7.97
CA SER A 476 -5.11 -13.69 -7.47
C SER A 476 -5.27 -13.68 -5.94
N TRP A 477 -4.43 -12.92 -5.22
CA TRP A 477 -4.28 -12.96 -3.76
C TRP A 477 -3.86 -14.32 -3.19
N HIS A 478 -3.49 -15.27 -4.05
CA HIS A 478 -3.04 -16.58 -3.61
C HIS A 478 -1.69 -16.45 -2.90
N ASN A 479 -1.56 -17.09 -1.73
CA ASN A 479 -0.41 -16.95 -0.82
C ASN A 479 -0.05 -15.51 -0.42
N MET A 480 -0.98 -14.56 -0.57
CA MET A 480 -0.81 -13.18 -0.12
C MET A 480 -1.34 -13.02 1.29
N GLU A 481 -0.51 -12.49 2.17
CA GLU A 481 -0.86 -12.28 3.58
C GLU A 481 -0.68 -10.83 4.01
N SER A 482 -0.11 -10.02 3.12
CA SER A 482 0.02 -8.58 3.20
C SER A 482 -0.79 -7.94 2.07
N LEU A 483 -0.84 -6.62 2.12
CA LEU A 483 -1.56 -5.83 1.15
C LEU A 483 -0.66 -5.38 -0.03
N THR A 484 0.49 -6.06 -0.19
CA THR A 484 1.47 -5.91 -1.28
C THR A 484 0.85 -5.81 -2.68
N PRO A 485 -0.22 -6.58 -3.03
CA PRO A 485 -0.88 -6.43 -4.33
C PRO A 485 -1.42 -5.04 -4.66
N LEU A 486 -1.58 -4.14 -3.67
CA LEU A 486 -2.04 -2.77 -3.92
C LEU A 486 -0.89 -1.78 -4.20
N LEU A 487 0.35 -2.13 -3.87
CA LEU A 487 1.52 -1.25 -4.01
C LEU A 487 1.76 -0.69 -5.43
N PRO A 488 1.48 -1.41 -6.53
CA PRO A 488 1.74 -0.90 -7.88
C PRO A 488 1.08 0.47 -8.16
N VAL A 489 -0.05 0.79 -7.53
CA VAL A 489 -0.75 2.06 -7.77
C VAL A 489 0.00 3.28 -7.22
N ASN A 490 0.93 3.10 -6.28
CA ASN A 490 1.77 4.17 -5.74
C ASN A 490 2.75 4.74 -6.77
N ARG A 491 3.01 4.01 -7.87
CA ARG A 491 3.78 4.55 -9.01
C ARG A 491 3.01 5.67 -9.73
N ILE A 492 1.69 5.65 -9.64
CA ILE A 492 0.81 6.52 -10.43
C ILE A 492 0.26 7.69 -9.60
N LEU A 493 -0.18 7.43 -8.37
CA LEU A 493 -0.82 8.44 -7.52
C LEU A 493 0.13 9.61 -7.22
N GLY A 494 -0.32 10.84 -7.50
CA GLY A 494 0.46 12.07 -7.31
C GLY A 494 1.62 12.28 -8.29
N LYS A 495 1.94 11.30 -9.14
CA LYS A 495 3.10 11.32 -10.07
C LYS A 495 2.68 11.36 -11.55
N THR A 496 1.37 11.28 -11.82
CA THR A 496 0.86 11.07 -13.19
C THR A 496 -0.04 12.22 -13.66
N THR A 497 0.10 12.59 -14.92
CA THR A 497 -0.89 13.40 -15.66
C THR A 497 -1.58 12.53 -16.71
N ILE A 498 -2.91 12.67 -16.84
CA ILE A 498 -3.71 11.92 -17.81
C ILE A 498 -4.56 12.89 -18.63
N GLU A 499 -4.47 12.78 -19.95
CA GLU A 499 -5.30 13.53 -20.90
C GLU A 499 -6.14 12.58 -21.73
N ILE A 500 -7.41 12.94 -21.95
CA ILE A 500 -8.27 12.22 -22.88
C ILE A 500 -7.93 12.69 -24.30
N VAL A 501 -7.46 11.77 -25.13
CA VAL A 501 -7.14 12.00 -26.55
C VAL A 501 -8.39 11.81 -27.41
N SER A 502 -9.05 10.66 -27.30
CA SER A 502 -10.28 10.33 -28.02
C SER A 502 -11.22 9.49 -27.16
N VAL A 503 -12.52 9.53 -27.49
CA VAL A 503 -13.55 8.70 -26.88
C VAL A 503 -14.47 8.22 -27.98
N GLU A 504 -14.74 6.93 -28.02
CA GLU A 504 -15.78 6.32 -28.82
C GLU A 504 -17.04 6.17 -27.95
N ALA A 505 -18.07 6.95 -28.27
CA ALA A 505 -19.35 6.87 -27.58
C ALA A 505 -20.07 5.57 -27.93
N GLY A 506 -20.67 4.91 -26.93
CA GLY A 506 -21.70 3.91 -27.18
C GLY A 506 -23.03 4.55 -27.53
N GLU A 507 -23.89 3.74 -28.15
CA GLU A 507 -25.26 4.11 -28.54
C GLU A 507 -26.13 4.56 -27.34
#